data_AF-A0A177JNG6-F1
#
_entry.id   AF-A0A177JNG6-F1
#
_cell.length_a   1.000
_cell.length_b   1.000
_cell.length_c   1.000
_cell.angle_alpha   90.00
_cell.angle_beta   90.00
_cell.angle_gamma   90.00
#
_symmetry.space_group_name_H-M   'P 1'
#
loop_
_entity.id
_entity.type
_entity.pdbx_description
1 polymer ?
#
loop_
_entity_poly.entity_id
_entity_poly.type
_entity_poly.pdbx_seq_one_letter_code
_entity_poly.pdbx_strand_id
1 'polypeptide(L)'
;MGLETTGTNANSWQTITQANQFLTDFVHPSVGAGPQLNDNDEPYLIEAAKMISRMWSFKGQPVEAMQSLAWPRKGVVLEGNKPAADWFDRNFPNIDPCHAELAYFIHFESPGLSAAPITFPEDQVPADVLEAQAILAVFMIEGITIWQDNGLNATEVKLDGVGTIKPTNSVAAADAVFYRLAKWGSFRGPSIVRPGGAR
;
A
#
# COMPACT_ATOMS: atom_id res chain seq x y z
N MET A 1 -10.72 22.10 9.10
CA MET A 1 -10.43 21.06 10.11
C MET A 1 -8.94 20.80 9.98
N GLY A 2 -8.16 20.95 11.05
CA GLY A 2 -6.69 20.82 10.96
C GLY A 2 -6.24 19.36 10.85
N LEU A 3 -5.00 19.16 10.44
CA LEU A 3 -4.35 17.86 10.34
C LEU A 3 -4.02 17.31 11.74
N GLU A 4 -4.52 16.13 12.07
CA GLU A 4 -4.26 15.41 13.33
C GLU A 4 -3.69 14.02 13.01
N THR A 5 -2.46 13.73 13.47
CA THR A 5 -1.74 12.47 13.16
C THR A 5 -1.69 11.45 14.29
N THR A 6 -2.16 11.81 15.49
CA THR A 6 -1.99 10.98 16.70
C THR A 6 -3.28 10.84 17.47
N GLY A 7 -3.43 9.71 18.18
CA GLY A 7 -4.59 9.41 19.03
C GLY A 7 -5.78 8.85 18.24
N THR A 8 -6.88 8.60 18.95
CA THR A 8 -8.10 8.00 18.38
C THR A 8 -8.81 8.85 17.34
N ASN A 9 -8.65 10.17 17.44
CA ASN A 9 -9.28 11.14 16.55
C ASN A 9 -8.41 11.52 15.35
N ALA A 10 -7.24 10.88 15.18
CA ALA A 10 -6.37 11.14 14.05
C ALA A 10 -7.13 11.03 12.72
N ASN A 11 -6.91 12.01 11.83
CA ASN A 11 -7.56 12.12 10.54
C ASN A 11 -6.58 11.95 9.36
N SER A 12 -5.27 11.90 9.65
CA SER A 12 -4.19 11.53 8.74
C SER A 12 -3.20 10.62 9.49
N TRP A 13 -2.36 9.83 8.79
CA TRP A 13 -1.25 9.12 9.43
C TRP A 13 0.06 9.92 9.46
N GLN A 14 0.15 10.98 8.67
CA GLN A 14 1.37 11.78 8.53
C GLN A 14 1.07 13.24 8.25
N THR A 15 2.09 14.07 8.48
CA THR A 15 2.10 15.50 8.11
C THR A 15 2.44 15.69 6.63
N ILE A 16 2.19 16.90 6.11
CA ILE A 16 2.62 17.28 4.75
C ILE A 16 4.14 17.16 4.58
N THR A 17 4.90 17.63 5.57
CA THR A 17 6.37 17.55 5.53
C THR A 17 6.86 16.11 5.38
N GLN A 18 6.25 15.16 6.11
CA GLN A 18 6.57 13.74 5.99
C GLN A 18 6.12 13.17 4.63
N ALA A 19 4.93 13.52 4.17
CA ALA A 19 4.44 13.09 2.86
C ALA A 19 5.39 13.54 1.72
N ASN A 20 5.89 14.77 1.76
CA ASN A 20 6.82 15.31 0.77
C ASN A 20 8.19 14.59 0.78
N GLN A 21 8.61 14.01 1.92
CA GLN A 21 9.83 13.18 1.95
C GLN A 21 9.68 11.94 1.08
N PHE A 22 8.50 11.29 1.10
CA PHE A 22 8.21 10.15 0.24
C PHE A 22 8.07 10.53 -1.23
N LEU A 23 7.48 11.70 -1.51
CA LEU A 23 7.21 12.12 -2.88
C LEU A 23 8.46 12.61 -3.62
N THR A 24 9.54 12.95 -2.93
CA THR A 24 10.78 13.48 -3.52
C THR A 24 11.34 12.57 -4.61
N ASP A 25 11.35 11.25 -4.37
CA ASP A 25 11.86 10.24 -5.31
C ASP A 25 10.75 9.58 -6.15
N PHE A 26 9.49 10.00 -5.97
CA PHE A 26 8.36 9.42 -6.68
C PHE A 26 8.28 9.96 -8.12
N VAL A 27 8.24 9.05 -9.09
CA VAL A 27 8.10 9.37 -10.51
C VAL A 27 6.93 8.59 -11.08
N HIS A 28 5.96 9.29 -11.67
CA HIS A 28 4.80 8.66 -12.28
C HIS A 28 4.31 9.44 -13.52
N PRO A 29 3.94 8.76 -14.63
CA PRO A 29 3.59 9.41 -15.90
C PRO A 29 2.49 10.46 -15.80
N SER A 30 1.54 10.28 -14.87
CA SER A 30 0.41 11.20 -14.72
C SER A 30 0.69 12.44 -13.88
N VAL A 31 1.76 12.44 -13.06
CA VAL A 31 2.04 13.53 -12.10
C VAL A 31 3.48 14.05 -12.16
N GLY A 32 4.30 13.47 -13.03
CA GLY A 32 5.70 13.87 -13.20
C GLY A 32 6.63 13.25 -12.16
N ALA A 33 7.79 13.89 -11.96
CA ALA A 33 8.81 13.49 -11.02
C ALA A 33 8.83 14.47 -9.83
N GLY A 34 8.88 13.94 -8.61
CA GLY A 34 8.99 14.74 -7.39
C GLY A 34 7.79 15.66 -7.12
N PRO A 35 6.52 15.20 -7.22
CA PRO A 35 5.38 16.06 -6.91
C PRO A 35 5.42 16.51 -5.44
N GLN A 36 4.83 17.66 -5.13
CA GLN A 36 4.82 18.22 -3.77
C GLN A 36 3.42 18.63 -3.34
N LEU A 37 3.12 18.41 -2.07
CA LEU A 37 1.92 18.89 -1.39
C LEU A 37 2.23 20.24 -0.72
N ASN A 38 1.33 21.21 -0.89
CA ASN A 38 1.39 22.50 -0.23
C ASN A 38 0.55 22.50 1.06
N ASP A 39 0.71 23.51 1.90
CA ASP A 39 -0.04 23.65 3.17
C ASP A 39 -1.58 23.69 2.97
N ASN A 40 -2.05 24.07 1.78
CA ASN A 40 -3.48 24.06 1.47
C ASN A 40 -4.02 22.68 1.03
N ASP A 41 -3.14 21.70 0.85
CA ASP A 41 -3.47 20.36 0.35
C ASP A 41 -3.72 19.34 1.47
N GLU A 42 -3.71 19.79 2.75
CA GLU A 42 -4.11 18.98 3.92
C GLU A 42 -5.42 18.20 3.71
N PRO A 43 -6.49 18.77 3.13
CA PRO A 43 -7.75 18.04 2.94
C PRO A 43 -7.58 16.79 2.07
N TYR A 44 -6.74 16.83 1.03
CA TYR A 44 -6.48 15.68 0.15
C TYR A 44 -5.70 14.59 0.89
N LEU A 45 -4.76 14.98 1.75
CA LEU A 45 -4.00 14.05 2.57
C LEU A 45 -4.90 13.34 3.61
N ILE A 46 -5.85 14.07 4.21
CA ILE A 46 -6.86 13.53 5.11
C ILE A 46 -7.79 12.56 4.38
N GLU A 47 -8.34 12.97 3.24
CA GLU A 47 -9.23 12.12 2.45
C GLU A 47 -8.52 10.87 1.93
N ALA A 48 -7.24 10.97 1.55
CA ALA A 48 -6.42 9.82 1.20
C ALA A 48 -6.33 8.77 2.33
N ALA A 49 -6.07 9.20 3.57
CA ALA A 49 -5.99 8.29 4.73
C ALA A 49 -7.33 7.59 5.01
N LYS A 50 -8.43 8.36 4.99
CA LYS A 50 -9.78 7.82 5.18
C LYS A 50 -10.15 6.84 4.08
N MET A 51 -9.79 7.15 2.85
CA MET A 51 -10.12 6.33 1.70
C MET A 51 -9.36 4.99 1.73
N ILE A 52 -8.07 5.00 2.05
CA ILE A 52 -7.31 3.76 2.32
C ILE A 52 -7.95 2.97 3.46
N SER A 53 -8.29 3.64 4.58
CA SER A 53 -8.90 2.99 5.75
C SER A 53 -10.24 2.30 5.43
N ARG A 54 -11.05 2.92 4.56
CA ARG A 54 -12.34 2.38 4.11
C ARG A 54 -12.17 1.21 3.14
N MET A 55 -11.25 1.35 2.18
CA MET A 55 -11.13 0.45 1.03
C MET A 55 -10.18 -0.73 1.25
N TRP A 56 -9.38 -0.74 2.32
CA TRP A 56 -8.39 -1.76 2.58
C TRP A 56 -8.68 -2.57 3.86
N SER A 57 -8.52 -3.89 3.77
CA SER A 57 -8.62 -4.83 4.87
C SER A 57 -7.22 -5.17 5.38
N PHE A 58 -6.80 -4.48 6.43
CA PHE A 58 -5.47 -4.66 7.01
C PHE A 58 -5.36 -5.90 7.90
N LYS A 59 -4.17 -6.52 7.90
CA LYS A 59 -3.78 -7.60 8.83
C LYS A 59 -3.80 -7.12 10.28
N GLY A 60 -3.92 -8.03 11.24
CA GLY A 60 -3.96 -7.72 12.67
C GLY A 60 -5.26 -7.03 13.10
N GLN A 61 -5.26 -6.39 14.27
CA GLN A 61 -6.43 -5.70 14.85
C GLN A 61 -6.10 -4.24 15.17
N PRO A 62 -7.08 -3.33 15.20
CA PRO A 62 -6.88 -1.97 15.73
C PRO A 62 -6.26 -2.02 17.13
N VAL A 63 -5.37 -1.08 17.44
CA VAL A 63 -4.82 -0.94 18.80
C VAL A 63 -5.94 -0.51 19.75
N GLU A 64 -6.75 0.47 19.32
CA GLU A 64 -7.88 0.97 20.07
C GLU A 64 -9.21 0.72 19.34
N ALA A 65 -10.25 0.33 20.07
CA ALA A 65 -11.54 -0.01 19.46
C ALA A 65 -12.24 1.19 18.80
N MET A 66 -11.96 2.40 19.29
CA MET A 66 -12.61 3.65 18.84
C MET A 66 -11.68 4.50 17.95
N GLN A 67 -10.56 3.97 17.48
CA GLN A 67 -9.68 4.73 16.57
C GLN A 67 -10.36 4.97 15.22
N SER A 68 -10.18 6.17 14.67
CA SER A 68 -10.85 6.61 13.43
C SER A 68 -10.22 5.99 12.17
N LEU A 69 -8.89 5.85 12.15
CA LEU A 69 -8.15 5.30 11.03
C LEU A 69 -7.78 3.83 11.25
N ALA A 70 -7.52 3.09 10.17
CA ALA A 70 -7.26 1.66 10.24
C ALA A 70 -5.93 1.28 10.92
N TRP A 71 -4.99 2.21 11.01
CA TRP A 71 -3.73 2.12 11.76
C TRP A 71 -3.70 3.16 12.88
N PRO A 72 -2.98 2.93 14.00
CA PRO A 72 -2.07 1.80 14.29
C PRO A 72 -2.75 0.42 14.51
N ARG A 73 -1.97 -0.68 14.48
CA ARG A 73 -2.51 -2.06 14.62
C ARG A 73 -1.61 -3.00 15.45
N LYS A 74 -2.24 -3.91 16.19
CA LYS A 74 -1.61 -4.98 16.97
C LYS A 74 -1.70 -6.35 16.32
N GLY A 75 -0.76 -7.22 16.65
CA GLY A 75 -0.72 -8.61 16.17
C GLY A 75 -0.50 -8.75 14.66
N VAL A 76 0.18 -7.77 14.04
CA VAL A 76 0.52 -7.82 12.61
C VAL A 76 1.77 -8.68 12.44
N VAL A 77 1.58 -9.86 11.87
CA VAL A 77 2.68 -10.79 11.59
C VAL A 77 3.12 -10.62 10.13
N LEU A 78 4.41 -10.34 9.94
CA LEU A 78 5.06 -10.27 8.65
C LEU A 78 5.78 -11.58 8.39
N GLU A 79 5.47 -12.20 7.25
CA GLU A 79 6.23 -13.36 6.78
C GLU A 79 7.67 -12.93 6.49
N GLY A 80 8.64 -13.75 6.91
CA GLY A 80 10.04 -13.55 6.57
C GLY A 80 10.23 -13.64 5.06
N ASN A 81 11.19 -12.88 4.53
CA ASN A 81 11.56 -12.99 3.12
C ASN A 81 12.09 -14.40 2.85
N LYS A 82 11.36 -15.17 2.04
CA LYS A 82 11.83 -16.46 1.54
C LYS A 82 12.48 -16.24 0.17
N PRO A 83 13.76 -16.55 0.00
CA PRO A 83 14.35 -16.54 -1.33
C PRO A 83 13.73 -17.66 -2.18
N ALA A 84 13.94 -17.64 -3.49
CA ALA A 84 13.47 -18.74 -4.34
C ALA A 84 14.23 -20.04 -4.05
N ALA A 85 13.63 -21.19 -4.38
CA ALA A 85 14.19 -22.52 -4.09
C ALA A 85 15.61 -22.73 -4.65
N ASP A 86 15.92 -22.07 -5.78
CA ASP A 86 17.24 -22.09 -6.44
C ASP A 86 18.29 -21.18 -5.79
N TRP A 87 17.99 -20.53 -4.65
CA TRP A 87 18.91 -19.59 -4.02
C TRP A 87 20.20 -20.27 -3.55
N PHE A 88 20.12 -21.47 -2.99
CA PHE A 88 21.32 -22.20 -2.57
C PHE A 88 22.17 -22.61 -3.77
N ASP A 89 21.57 -23.07 -4.87
CA ASP A 89 22.28 -23.43 -6.09
C ASP A 89 23.01 -22.22 -6.72
N ARG A 90 22.37 -21.04 -6.71
CA ARG A 90 22.96 -19.81 -7.24
C ARG A 90 24.11 -19.27 -6.40
N ASN A 91 23.98 -19.33 -5.08
CA ASN A 91 24.98 -18.76 -4.16
C ASN A 91 26.10 -19.76 -3.82
N PHE A 92 25.83 -21.06 -3.95
CA PHE A 92 26.77 -22.14 -3.64
C PHE A 92 26.78 -23.17 -4.80
N PRO A 93 27.30 -22.81 -5.99
CA PRO A 93 27.17 -23.62 -7.20
C PRO A 93 27.84 -25.01 -7.17
N ASN A 94 28.63 -25.30 -6.13
CA ASN A 94 29.28 -26.60 -5.92
C ASN A 94 28.60 -27.45 -4.83
N ILE A 95 27.48 -26.99 -4.28
CA ILE A 95 26.70 -27.79 -3.33
C ILE A 95 26.01 -28.94 -4.08
N ASP A 96 25.93 -30.10 -3.46
CA ASP A 96 25.14 -31.21 -4.00
C ASP A 96 23.65 -30.82 -3.97
N PRO A 97 22.88 -31.05 -5.05
CA PRO A 97 21.47 -30.67 -5.13
C PRO A 97 20.60 -31.17 -3.97
N CYS A 98 20.82 -32.41 -3.49
CA CYS A 98 20.07 -32.95 -2.36
C CYS A 98 20.38 -32.21 -1.05
N HIS A 99 21.60 -31.69 -0.90
CA HIS A 99 21.98 -30.88 0.25
C HIS A 99 21.47 -29.43 0.12
N ALA A 100 21.35 -28.90 -1.10
CA ALA A 100 20.74 -27.59 -1.36
C ALA A 100 19.26 -27.57 -0.95
N GLU A 101 18.50 -28.59 -1.37
CA GLU A 101 17.08 -28.73 -1.03
C GLU A 101 16.87 -28.86 0.48
N LEU A 102 17.68 -29.69 1.16
CA LEU A 102 17.61 -29.85 2.61
C LEU A 102 17.98 -28.55 3.34
N ALA A 103 19.03 -27.85 2.90
CA ALA A 103 19.43 -26.56 3.48
C ALA A 103 18.33 -25.50 3.31
N TYR A 104 17.72 -25.44 2.12
CA TYR A 104 16.60 -24.55 1.85
C TYR A 104 15.40 -24.85 2.75
N PHE A 105 15.04 -26.13 2.89
CA PHE A 105 13.96 -26.57 3.76
C PHE A 105 14.18 -26.15 5.22
N ILE A 106 15.38 -26.37 5.76
CA ILE A 106 15.73 -26.04 7.15
C ILE A 106 15.77 -24.52 7.38
N HIS A 107 16.36 -23.76 6.44
CA HIS A 107 16.54 -22.32 6.61
C HIS A 107 15.25 -21.52 6.38
N PHE A 108 14.37 -21.96 5.48
CA PHE A 108 13.27 -21.13 4.98
C PHE A 108 11.87 -21.78 5.03
N GLU A 109 11.75 -23.12 5.06
CA GLU A 109 10.43 -23.77 4.96
C GLU A 109 9.91 -24.36 6.28
N SER A 110 10.75 -24.96 7.12
CA SER A 110 10.32 -25.68 8.32
C SER A 110 11.14 -25.29 9.56
N PRO A 111 10.50 -24.88 10.66
CA PRO A 111 10.01 -23.52 10.96
C PRO A 111 10.83 -22.32 10.43
N GLY A 112 11.83 -22.55 9.58
CA GLY A 112 12.60 -21.54 8.87
C GLY A 112 13.42 -20.69 9.84
N LEU A 113 14.61 -21.16 10.21
CA LEU A 113 15.52 -20.40 11.08
C LEU A 113 15.72 -18.95 10.62
N SER A 114 15.70 -18.74 9.31
CA SER A 114 15.94 -17.45 8.66
C SER A 114 14.66 -16.79 8.11
N ALA A 115 13.52 -17.49 8.12
CA ALA A 115 12.22 -16.98 7.65
C ALA A 115 11.19 -16.84 8.79
N ALA A 116 11.67 -16.78 10.05
CA ALA A 116 10.81 -16.63 11.21
C ALA A 116 9.91 -15.38 11.06
N PRO A 117 8.60 -15.50 11.32
CA PRO A 117 7.70 -14.37 11.23
C PRO A 117 8.08 -13.28 12.24
N ILE A 118 8.06 -12.02 11.81
CA ILE A 118 8.35 -10.87 12.66
C ILE A 118 7.04 -10.15 12.95
N THR A 119 6.80 -9.82 14.22
CA THR A 119 5.69 -8.97 14.62
C THR A 119 6.04 -7.51 14.36
N PHE A 120 5.20 -6.81 13.61
CA PHE A 120 5.37 -5.37 13.40
C PHE A 120 4.99 -4.59 14.67
N PRO A 121 5.73 -3.52 15.04
CA PRO A 121 5.42 -2.72 16.23
C PRO A 121 4.02 -2.12 16.20
N GLU A 122 3.34 -2.11 17.36
CA GLU A 122 1.94 -1.69 17.45
C GLU A 122 1.77 -0.16 17.36
N ASP A 123 2.81 0.60 17.70
CA ASP A 123 2.83 2.06 17.76
C ASP A 123 3.27 2.73 16.46
N GLN A 124 3.58 1.94 15.43
CA GLN A 124 4.10 2.44 14.15
C GLN A 124 3.10 2.28 13.02
N VAL A 125 3.11 3.25 12.10
CA VAL A 125 2.46 3.11 10.79
C VAL A 125 3.53 2.72 9.78
N PRO A 126 3.33 1.67 8.98
CA PRO A 126 4.34 1.25 8.01
C PRO A 126 4.65 2.33 6.98
N ALA A 127 5.93 2.48 6.63
CA ALA A 127 6.38 3.46 5.63
C ALA A 127 5.63 3.31 4.30
N ASP A 128 5.38 2.08 3.84
CA ASP A 128 4.62 1.84 2.60
C ASP A 128 3.18 2.39 2.68
N VAL A 129 2.55 2.34 3.87
CA VAL A 129 1.19 2.87 4.08
C VAL A 129 1.21 4.39 4.05
N LEU A 130 2.24 5.01 4.64
CA LEU A 130 2.45 6.45 4.57
C LEU A 130 2.72 6.91 3.13
N GLU A 131 3.60 6.22 2.41
CA GLU A 131 3.89 6.52 1.02
C GLU A 131 2.64 6.37 0.13
N ALA A 132 1.86 5.30 0.33
CA ALA A 132 0.59 5.11 -0.36
C ALA A 132 -0.40 6.25 -0.13
N GLN A 133 -0.48 6.77 1.11
CA GLN A 133 -1.30 7.93 1.45
C GLN A 133 -0.82 9.20 0.72
N ALA A 134 0.49 9.44 0.68
CA ALA A 134 1.07 10.61 0.02
C ALA A 134 0.82 10.60 -1.50
N ILE A 135 1.08 9.47 -2.16
CA ILE A 135 0.86 9.30 -3.60
C ILE A 135 -0.61 9.49 -3.95
N LEU A 136 -1.50 8.92 -3.15
CA LEU A 136 -2.94 9.06 -3.35
C LEU A 136 -3.39 10.52 -3.22
N ALA A 137 -2.86 11.27 -2.26
CA ALA A 137 -3.18 12.68 -2.10
C ALA A 137 -2.78 13.49 -3.35
N VAL A 138 -1.59 13.23 -3.91
CA VAL A 138 -1.15 13.84 -5.17
C VAL A 138 -2.09 13.47 -6.33
N PHE A 139 -2.47 12.20 -6.44
CA PHE A 139 -3.44 11.79 -7.46
C PHE A 139 -4.78 12.51 -7.31
N MET A 140 -5.27 12.72 -6.10
CA MET A 140 -6.51 13.47 -5.88
C MET A 140 -6.41 14.94 -6.30
N ILE A 141 -5.27 15.59 -6.05
CA ILE A 141 -5.01 16.99 -6.48
C ILE A 141 -5.08 17.08 -8.01
N GLU A 142 -4.49 16.11 -8.70
CA GLU A 142 -4.46 16.01 -10.16
C GLU A 142 -5.79 15.47 -10.75
N GLY A 143 -6.82 15.28 -9.92
CA GLY A 143 -8.13 14.78 -10.34
C GLY A 143 -8.15 13.30 -10.77
N ILE A 144 -7.14 12.53 -10.38
CA ILE A 144 -7.01 11.10 -10.68
C ILE A 144 -7.71 10.30 -9.58
N THR A 145 -8.78 9.60 -9.95
CA THR A 145 -9.52 8.73 -9.03
C THR A 145 -9.17 7.26 -9.26
N ILE A 146 -8.52 6.61 -8.28
CA ILE A 146 -8.09 5.20 -8.40
C ILE A 146 -9.11 4.19 -7.85
N TRP A 147 -10.10 4.62 -7.08
CA TRP A 147 -11.15 3.74 -6.55
C TRP A 147 -12.52 4.28 -6.90
N GLN A 148 -13.36 3.43 -7.49
CA GLN A 148 -14.77 3.75 -7.67
C GLN A 148 -15.50 3.53 -6.34
N ASP A 149 -16.20 4.56 -5.86
CA ASP A 149 -17.19 4.44 -4.79
C ASP A 149 -18.45 3.78 -5.37
N ASN A 150 -18.37 2.48 -5.69
CA ASN A 150 -19.52 1.73 -6.15
C ASN A 150 -20.32 1.25 -4.94
N GLY A 151 -21.00 2.18 -4.28
CA GLY A 151 -22.22 1.85 -3.54
C GLY A 151 -23.31 1.26 -4.44
N LEU A 152 -23.28 1.50 -5.76
CA LEU A 152 -24.28 1.04 -6.72
C LEU A 152 -23.66 0.85 -8.13
N ASN A 153 -23.73 -0.37 -8.66
CA ASN A 153 -23.60 -0.77 -10.08
C ASN A 153 -22.36 -0.35 -10.91
N ALA A 154 -21.42 -1.29 -11.03
CA ALA A 154 -20.27 -1.26 -11.93
C ALA A 154 -20.64 -1.44 -13.43
N THR A 155 -21.35 -0.50 -14.05
CA THR A 155 -21.64 -0.58 -15.51
C THR A 155 -21.12 0.57 -16.35
N GLU A 156 -20.82 1.76 -15.80
CA GLU A 156 -20.26 2.84 -16.62
C GLU A 156 -19.29 3.69 -15.79
N VAL A 157 -18.04 3.77 -16.24
CA VAL A 157 -17.11 4.82 -15.81
C VAL A 157 -17.59 6.12 -16.48
N LYS A 158 -18.50 6.84 -15.84
CA LYS A 158 -18.79 8.23 -16.20
C LYS A 158 -17.97 9.14 -15.30
N LEU A 159 -16.83 9.56 -15.84
CA LEU A 159 -16.07 10.72 -15.37
C LEU A 159 -16.96 11.94 -15.60
N ASP A 160 -17.58 12.45 -14.55
CA ASP A 160 -18.23 13.75 -14.64
C ASP A 160 -17.14 14.82 -14.48
N GLY A 161 -16.87 15.56 -15.55
CA GLY A 161 -16.20 16.87 -15.50
C GLY A 161 -14.71 16.95 -15.86
N VAL A 162 -13.93 15.87 -15.88
CA VAL A 162 -12.47 15.96 -16.19
C VAL A 162 -12.11 14.99 -17.31
N GLY A 163 -11.40 15.52 -18.30
CA GLY A 163 -11.08 14.89 -19.58
C GLY A 163 -10.72 13.40 -19.48
N THR A 164 -11.16 12.65 -20.48
CA THR A 164 -11.04 11.20 -20.60
C THR A 164 -9.63 10.72 -20.25
N ILE A 165 -9.44 10.25 -19.01
CA ILE A 165 -8.18 9.64 -18.58
C ILE A 165 -8.02 8.36 -19.40
N LYS A 166 -6.90 8.22 -20.11
CA LYS A 166 -6.60 6.99 -20.85
C LYS A 166 -6.64 5.81 -19.87
N PRO A 167 -7.36 4.70 -20.16
CA PRO A 167 -7.50 3.57 -19.24
C PRO A 167 -6.18 2.95 -18.77
N THR A 168 -5.10 3.09 -19.54
CA THR A 168 -3.76 2.62 -19.18
C THR A 168 -3.15 3.40 -18.00
N ASN A 169 -3.46 4.69 -17.89
CA ASN A 169 -2.90 5.56 -16.85
C ASN A 169 -3.60 5.36 -15.50
N SER A 170 -4.87 4.96 -15.50
CA SER A 170 -5.59 4.66 -14.26
C SER A 170 -5.13 3.36 -13.60
N VAL A 171 -4.70 2.36 -14.39
CA VAL A 171 -4.07 1.14 -13.84
C VAL A 171 -2.74 1.45 -13.21
N ALA A 172 -1.87 2.16 -13.92
CA ALA A 172 -0.55 2.50 -13.40
C ALA A 172 -0.64 3.29 -12.08
N ALA A 173 -1.61 4.20 -11.99
CA ALA A 173 -1.89 4.95 -10.77
C ALA A 173 -2.42 4.05 -9.64
N ALA A 174 -3.35 3.13 -9.95
CA ALA A 174 -3.86 2.18 -8.97
C ALA A 174 -2.76 1.22 -8.46
N ASP A 175 -1.92 0.72 -9.36
CA ASP A 175 -0.79 -0.16 -9.06
C ASP A 175 0.22 0.53 -8.13
N ALA A 176 0.52 1.82 -8.36
CA ALA A 176 1.42 2.59 -7.52
C ALA A 176 0.98 2.58 -6.04
N VAL A 177 -0.31 2.69 -5.76
CA VAL A 177 -0.84 2.62 -4.39
C VAL A 177 -0.97 1.16 -3.92
N PHE A 178 -1.41 0.26 -4.80
CA PHE A 178 -1.67 -1.14 -4.46
C PHE A 178 -0.41 -1.90 -4.04
N TYR A 179 0.68 -1.78 -4.79
CA TYR A 179 1.92 -2.51 -4.49
C TYR A 179 2.45 -2.20 -3.09
N ARG A 180 2.28 -0.96 -2.63
CA ARG A 180 2.67 -0.51 -1.30
C ARG A 180 1.77 -1.09 -0.21
N LEU A 181 0.47 -1.21 -0.47
CA LEU A 181 -0.49 -1.75 0.50
C LEU A 181 -0.57 -3.29 0.50
N ALA A 182 -0.13 -3.96 -0.57
CA ALA A 182 -0.31 -5.40 -0.80
C ALA A 182 0.25 -6.28 0.32
N LYS A 183 1.39 -5.90 0.91
CA LYS A 183 2.00 -6.64 2.03
C LYS A 183 1.15 -6.60 3.31
N TRP A 184 0.35 -5.55 3.46
CA TRP A 184 -0.33 -5.19 4.70
C TRP A 184 -1.79 -5.64 4.77
N GLY A 185 -2.34 -6.18 3.67
CA GLY A 185 -3.72 -6.61 3.64
C GLY A 185 -4.25 -6.86 2.24
N SER A 186 -5.56 -6.74 2.07
CA SER A 186 -6.24 -6.90 0.79
C SER A 186 -7.32 -5.84 0.59
N PHE A 187 -7.63 -5.52 -0.67
CA PHE A 187 -8.69 -4.58 -1.01
C PHE A 187 -10.10 -5.13 -0.69
N ARG A 188 -11.00 -4.27 -0.22
CA ARG A 188 -12.37 -4.60 0.23
C ARG A 188 -13.46 -4.52 -0.85
N GLY A 189 -13.12 -4.21 -2.10
CA GLY A 189 -14.08 -4.07 -3.20
C GLY A 189 -13.98 -5.14 -4.30
N PRO A 190 -14.97 -5.20 -5.22
CA PRO A 190 -15.04 -6.20 -6.29
C PRO A 190 -13.96 -6.04 -7.37
N SER A 191 -13.49 -4.82 -7.62
CA SER A 191 -12.33 -4.56 -8.46
C SER A 191 -11.75 -3.17 -8.17
N ILE A 192 -10.44 -3.02 -8.36
CA ILE A 192 -9.69 -1.76 -8.21
C ILE A 192 -9.62 -1.01 -9.57
N VAL A 193 -10.39 -1.45 -10.57
CA VAL A 193 -10.17 -1.25 -12.02
C VAL A 193 -9.17 -2.28 -12.59
N ARG A 194 -9.68 -3.26 -13.36
CA ARG A 194 -8.88 -4.15 -14.23
C ARG A 194 -9.21 -3.85 -15.69
N PRO A 195 -8.40 -3.11 -16.45
CA PRO A 195 -8.43 -3.16 -17.91
C PRO A 195 -7.39 -4.20 -18.33
N GLY A 196 -7.89 -5.40 -18.60
CA GLY A 196 -7.05 -6.57 -18.88
C GLY A 196 -7.69 -7.90 -18.47
N GLY A 197 -9.03 -7.95 -18.37
CA GLY A 197 -9.73 -9.23 -18.40
C GLY A 197 -9.88 -9.69 -19.85
N ALA A 198 -8.85 -10.31 -20.41
CA ALA A 198 -8.98 -11.14 -21.59
C ALA A 198 -8.01 -12.33 -21.53
N ARG A 199 -8.55 -13.43 -20.98
CA ARG A 199 -8.15 -14.85 -21.10
C ARG A 199 -6.80 -15.25 -20.50
#